data_AF-A0A7E5VVC1-F1
#
_entry.id   AF-A0A7E5VVC1-F1
#
_cell.length_a   1.000
_cell.length_b   1.000
_cell.length_c   1.000
_cell.angle_alpha   90.00
_cell.angle_beta   90.00
_cell.angle_gamma   90.00
#
_symmetry.space_group_name_H-M   'P 1'
#
loop_
_entity.id
_entity.type
_entity.pdbx_description
1 polymer ?
#
loop_
_entity_poly.entity_id
_entity_poly.type
_entity_poly.pdbx_seq_one_letter_code
_entity_poly.pdbx_strand_id
1 'polypeptide(L)'
;MDFYCTIFITIGVRYSQMCCVCKKMLFEFAWWTFWFYIFCHVQRAHTVRIFSNMLPTQVPKMTQFEALVRYKTCLLVPQLGPCRSKISMYYFDPDSKNCSTFTWGGCQGNGNRFDTHEDCMGFCLSKRTDNKHFPRFCSLTFDYGFCFGAVQRYYYDHAWKVCKTTIYSGCGGNQNNFYNLEQCESVCRFGRGAITTKRPVSGGTRKVLIINPNQ
;
A
#
# COMPACT_ATOMS: atom_id res chain seq x y z
N MET A 1 42.53 -8.42 26.29
CA MET A 1 41.89 -7.47 27.22
C MET A 1 41.16 -6.46 26.38
N ASP A 2 39.82 -6.59 26.28
CA ASP A 2 38.82 -5.56 26.61
C ASP A 2 39.09 -4.10 26.13
N PHE A 3 38.17 -3.30 25.59
CA PHE A 3 36.74 -3.40 25.26
C PHE A 3 36.37 -2.08 24.48
N TYR A 4 35.42 -2.16 23.52
CA TYR A 4 34.58 -1.10 22.89
C TYR A 4 35.18 0.06 22.06
N CYS A 5 34.83 0.12 20.76
CA CYS A 5 33.78 1.03 20.24
C CYS A 5 33.42 0.71 18.75
N THR A 6 32.29 0.01 18.57
CA THR A 6 31.17 0.23 17.60
C THR A 6 31.50 0.64 16.14
N ILE A 7 31.09 -0.03 15.05
CA ILE A 7 29.72 -0.40 14.62
C ILE A 7 29.77 -1.50 13.53
N PHE A 8 29.10 -2.62 13.82
CA PHE A 8 28.23 -3.50 13.01
C PHE A 8 28.07 -3.27 11.49
N ILE A 9 27.86 -4.25 10.60
CA ILE A 9 27.90 -5.71 10.57
C ILE A 9 27.68 -6.11 9.08
N THR A 10 28.36 -7.18 8.66
CA THR A 10 28.05 -8.12 7.56
C THR A 10 27.97 -7.70 6.08
N ILE A 11 29.02 -8.16 5.40
CA ILE A 11 29.13 -8.71 4.04
C ILE A 11 27.88 -9.49 3.57
N GLY A 12 27.46 -9.25 2.32
CA GLY A 12 26.98 -10.35 1.45
C GLY A 12 25.91 -10.05 0.39
N VAL A 13 26.37 -9.70 -0.84
CA VAL A 13 25.80 -10.16 -2.16
C VAL A 13 24.42 -9.54 -2.57
N ARG A 14 24.07 -9.06 -3.78
CA ARG A 14 24.50 -9.20 -5.19
C ARG A 14 23.90 -8.05 -6.04
N TYR A 15 24.68 -7.55 -7.00
CA TYR A 15 24.36 -7.14 -8.39
C TYR A 15 23.09 -6.32 -8.74
N SER A 16 23.31 -5.17 -9.40
CA SER A 16 22.90 -5.01 -10.81
C SER A 16 23.60 -3.83 -11.51
N GLN A 17 24.29 -4.19 -12.60
CA GLN A 17 24.45 -3.44 -13.86
C GLN A 17 25.07 -2.04 -13.84
N MET A 18 26.34 -1.95 -14.24
CA MET A 18 26.80 -0.96 -15.22
C MET A 18 27.91 -1.57 -16.08
N CYS A 19 27.68 -1.51 -17.39
CA CYS A 19 28.53 -2.02 -18.47
C CYS A 19 29.94 -1.41 -18.46
N CYS A 20 30.96 -2.24 -18.71
CA CYS A 20 32.06 -1.91 -19.62
C CYS A 20 32.89 -3.17 -19.91
N VAL A 21 32.83 -3.63 -21.16
CA VAL A 21 33.73 -4.64 -21.73
C VAL A 21 35.05 -3.94 -22.05
N CYS A 22 36.19 -4.38 -21.50
CA CYS A 22 37.29 -5.02 -22.24
C CYS A 22 38.61 -5.05 -21.43
N LYS A 23 39.18 -6.26 -21.36
CA LYS A 23 40.61 -6.64 -21.33
C LYS A 23 41.58 -5.99 -20.33
N LYS A 24 41.94 -6.79 -19.32
CA LYS A 24 43.26 -7.45 -19.19
C LYS A 24 44.50 -6.60 -19.55
N MET A 25 45.18 -6.03 -18.56
CA MET A 25 46.59 -6.34 -18.25
C MET A 25 47.07 -5.57 -17.02
N LEU A 26 47.83 -6.28 -16.19
CA LEU A 26 48.58 -5.80 -15.03
C LEU A 26 49.77 -4.92 -15.46
N PHE A 27 50.29 -4.11 -14.52
CA PHE A 27 51.51 -3.27 -14.58
C PHE A 27 51.39 -2.05 -15.51
N GLU A 28 51.36 -0.81 -15.05
CA GLU A 28 52.40 -0.09 -14.28
C GLU A 28 51.75 1.00 -13.39
N PHE A 29 51.78 0.79 -12.06
CA PHE A 29 51.21 1.66 -11.04
C PHE A 29 52.28 2.67 -10.57
N ALA A 30 52.21 3.93 -11.01
CA ALA A 30 52.74 5.07 -10.23
C ALA A 30 52.39 6.47 -10.78
N TRP A 31 52.17 6.62 -12.10
CA TRP A 31 52.06 7.98 -12.68
C TRP A 31 50.64 8.40 -13.09
N TRP A 32 49.68 7.46 -13.16
CA TRP A 32 48.29 7.77 -13.51
C TRP A 32 47.44 8.23 -12.32
N THR A 33 47.79 7.87 -11.08
CA THR A 33 47.00 8.23 -9.88
C THR A 33 47.03 9.74 -9.62
N PHE A 34 48.14 10.42 -9.93
CA PHE A 34 48.25 11.86 -9.71
C PHE A 34 47.44 12.68 -10.74
N TRP A 35 47.42 12.25 -12.00
CA TRP A 35 46.61 12.89 -13.04
C TRP A 35 45.12 12.58 -12.90
N PHE A 36 44.73 11.36 -12.47
CA PHE A 36 43.33 11.05 -12.16
C PHE A 36 42.81 11.87 -10.97
N TYR A 37 43.64 12.11 -9.95
CA TYR A 37 43.25 12.91 -8.78
C TYR A 37 43.01 14.37 -9.16
N ILE A 38 43.88 14.95 -10.00
CA ILE A 38 43.73 16.33 -10.49
C ILE A 38 42.53 16.45 -11.45
N PHE A 39 42.36 15.51 -12.39
CA PHE A 39 41.23 15.55 -13.33
C PHE A 39 39.87 15.37 -12.62
N CYS A 40 39.81 14.51 -11.60
CA CYS A 40 38.62 14.31 -10.77
C CYS A 40 38.32 15.55 -9.89
N HIS A 41 39.34 16.26 -9.39
CA HIS A 41 39.14 17.51 -8.64
C HIS A 41 38.73 18.69 -9.53
N VAL A 42 39.29 18.82 -10.74
CA VAL A 42 38.99 19.93 -11.66
C VAL A 42 37.58 19.79 -12.26
N GLN A 43 37.11 18.57 -12.56
CA GLN A 43 35.74 18.34 -13.01
C GLN A 43 34.67 18.50 -11.90
N ARG A 44 35.08 18.43 -10.62
CA ARG A 44 34.18 18.66 -9.46
C ARG A 44 33.92 20.13 -9.19
N ALA A 45 34.84 21.03 -9.55
CA ALA A 45 34.67 22.47 -9.32
C ALA A 45 33.74 23.13 -10.35
N HIS A 46 33.78 22.70 -11.62
CA HIS A 46 32.97 23.28 -12.69
C HIS A 46 31.53 22.77 -12.71
N THR A 47 31.30 21.51 -12.31
CA THR A 47 29.93 20.97 -12.19
C THR A 47 29.16 21.59 -11.02
N VAL A 48 29.82 21.89 -9.89
CA VAL A 48 29.15 22.49 -8.73
C VAL A 48 28.66 23.92 -9.01
N ARG A 49 29.42 24.73 -9.76
CA ARG A 49 29.02 26.11 -10.10
C ARG A 49 27.93 26.22 -11.17
N ILE A 50 27.80 25.22 -12.04
CA ILE A 50 26.75 25.21 -13.07
C ILE A 50 25.39 24.85 -12.44
N PHE A 51 25.37 23.96 -11.43
CA PHE A 51 24.14 23.58 -10.75
C PHE A 51 23.64 24.59 -9.70
N SER A 52 24.50 25.46 -9.15
CA SER A 52 24.06 26.51 -8.23
C SER A 52 23.17 27.58 -8.88
N ASN A 53 23.23 27.72 -10.22
CA ASN A 53 22.45 28.71 -10.97
C ASN A 53 21.28 28.08 -11.78
N MET A 54 21.02 26.78 -11.60
CA MET A 54 19.85 26.08 -12.15
C MET A 54 18.79 25.78 -11.07
N LEU A 55 18.86 26.45 -9.92
CA LEU A 55 17.74 26.47 -8.98
C LEU A 55 16.84 27.67 -9.33
N PRO A 56 15.68 27.47 -9.98
CA PRO A 56 14.69 28.53 -10.01
C PRO A 56 14.31 28.87 -8.57
N THR A 57 14.50 30.12 -8.18
CA THR A 57 14.27 30.69 -6.85
C THR A 57 12.79 30.75 -6.44
N GLN A 58 11.92 29.92 -7.02
CA GLN A 58 10.52 29.81 -6.65
C GLN A 58 10.08 28.37 -6.88
N VAL A 59 10.35 27.50 -5.90
CA VAL A 59 9.49 26.33 -5.73
C VAL A 59 8.09 26.90 -5.45
N PRO A 60 7.06 26.64 -6.28
CA PRO A 60 5.72 27.14 -6.00
C PRO A 60 5.33 26.68 -4.58
N LYS A 61 4.70 27.57 -3.81
CA LYS A 61 4.13 27.28 -2.47
C LYS A 61 3.07 26.17 -2.57
N MET A 62 3.49 24.92 -2.73
CA MET A 62 2.60 23.76 -2.88
C MET A 62 3.14 22.56 -2.11
N THR A 63 3.67 22.76 -0.90
CA THR A 63 4.12 21.65 -0.05
C THR A 63 3.80 21.81 1.44
N GLN A 64 2.80 22.64 1.80
CA GLN A 64 2.28 22.68 3.18
C GLN A 64 0.83 22.20 3.33
N PHE A 65 0.06 22.13 2.23
CA PHE A 65 -1.37 21.78 2.30
C PHE A 65 -1.65 20.27 2.33
N GLU A 66 -0.71 19.45 1.86
CA GLU A 66 -0.89 17.99 1.66
C GLU A 66 -0.71 17.13 2.93
N ALA A 67 -0.26 17.70 4.05
CA ALA A 67 0.14 16.92 5.23
C ALA A 67 -1.01 16.40 6.13
N LEU A 68 -2.28 16.73 5.84
CA LEU A 68 -3.43 16.35 6.66
C LEU A 68 -4.08 15.02 6.24
N VAL A 69 -4.05 14.67 4.96
CA VAL A 69 -4.77 13.50 4.44
C VAL A 69 -3.83 12.30 4.37
N ARG A 70 -3.79 11.52 5.45
CA ARG A 70 -2.82 10.41 5.60
C ARG A 70 -3.10 9.23 4.66
N TYR A 71 -4.37 8.91 4.43
CA TYR A 71 -4.76 7.71 3.71
C TYR A 71 -4.83 7.98 2.21
N LYS A 72 -3.99 7.29 1.43
CA LYS A 72 -3.98 7.39 -0.05
C LYS A 72 -5.35 7.16 -0.67
N THR A 73 -6.20 6.36 -0.03
CA THR A 73 -7.60 6.14 -0.43
C THR A 73 -8.36 7.45 -0.59
N CYS A 74 -8.15 8.41 0.31
CA CYS A 74 -8.84 9.70 0.33
C CYS A 74 -8.33 10.68 -0.74
N LEU A 75 -7.26 10.33 -1.45
CA LEU A 75 -6.72 11.10 -2.56
C LEU A 75 -7.25 10.59 -3.92
N LEU A 76 -8.02 9.51 -3.93
CA LEU A 76 -8.58 8.94 -5.16
C LEU A 76 -9.82 9.72 -5.58
N VAL A 77 -9.96 10.01 -6.87
CA VAL A 77 -11.22 10.54 -7.42
C VAL A 77 -12.31 9.47 -7.29
N PRO A 78 -13.52 9.78 -6.78
CA PRO A 78 -14.59 8.78 -6.66
C PRO A 78 -14.96 8.18 -8.02
N GLN A 79 -15.29 6.89 -8.04
CA GLN A 79 -15.63 6.19 -9.27
C GLN A 79 -17.07 5.66 -9.25
N LEU A 80 -17.85 6.04 -10.26
CA LEU A 80 -19.20 5.50 -10.51
C LEU A 80 -19.18 3.99 -10.72
N GLY A 81 -18.18 3.48 -11.43
CA GLY A 81 -18.15 2.09 -11.91
C GLY A 81 -19.07 1.86 -13.12
N PRO A 82 -19.07 0.64 -13.68
CA PRO A 82 -19.78 0.33 -14.93
C PRO A 82 -21.27 0.01 -14.75
N CYS A 83 -21.69 -0.31 -13.53
CA CYS A 83 -23.10 -0.60 -13.23
C CYS A 83 -23.95 0.69 -13.22
N ARG A 84 -25.27 0.55 -13.40
CA ARG A 84 -26.20 1.67 -13.63
C ARG A 84 -27.17 1.96 -12.49
N SER A 85 -26.94 1.37 -11.31
CA SER A 85 -27.71 1.70 -10.12
C SER A 85 -27.42 3.14 -9.69
N LYS A 86 -28.37 3.78 -8.99
CA LYS A 86 -28.21 5.14 -8.47
C LYS A 86 -28.11 5.12 -6.95
N ILE A 87 -26.97 4.69 -6.43
CA ILE A 87 -26.75 4.54 -4.99
C ILE A 87 -25.97 5.76 -4.48
N SER A 88 -26.56 6.53 -3.57
CA SER A 88 -25.88 7.68 -2.97
C SER A 88 -24.83 7.22 -1.96
N MET A 89 -23.57 7.60 -2.19
CA MET A 89 -22.43 7.28 -1.33
C MET A 89 -21.65 8.54 -1.01
N TYR A 90 -20.78 8.49 0.01
CA TYR A 90 -19.89 9.60 0.37
C TYR A 90 -18.49 9.38 -0.19
N TYR A 91 -17.83 10.46 -0.60
CA TYR A 91 -16.40 10.48 -0.94
C TYR A 91 -15.75 11.68 -0.28
N PHE A 92 -14.46 11.57 -0.01
CA PHE A 92 -13.66 12.65 0.53
C PHE A 92 -13.05 13.47 -0.60
N ASP A 93 -13.25 14.78 -0.56
CA ASP A 93 -12.60 15.73 -1.45
C ASP A 93 -11.40 16.37 -0.71
N PRO A 94 -10.16 16.13 -1.18
CA PRO A 94 -8.96 16.67 -0.54
C PRO A 94 -8.84 18.21 -0.65
N ASP A 95 -9.48 18.82 -1.64
CA ASP A 95 -9.41 20.26 -1.87
C ASP A 95 -10.28 21.01 -0.85
N SER A 96 -11.54 20.58 -0.72
CA SER A 96 -12.46 21.12 0.31
C SER A 96 -12.22 20.55 1.71
N LYS A 97 -11.45 19.46 1.83
CA LYS A 97 -11.23 18.70 3.08
C LYS A 97 -12.53 18.24 3.72
N ASN A 98 -13.53 17.94 2.90
CA ASN A 98 -14.86 17.56 3.36
C ASN A 98 -15.38 16.32 2.62
N CYS A 99 -16.37 15.66 3.20
CA CYS A 99 -17.05 14.54 2.57
C CYS A 99 -18.32 15.01 1.86
N SER A 100 -18.43 14.69 0.58
CA SER A 100 -19.60 15.02 -0.25
C SER A 100 -20.23 13.75 -0.81
N THR A 101 -21.49 13.84 -1.23
CA THR A 101 -22.18 12.71 -1.85
C THR A 101 -21.84 12.58 -3.33
N PHE A 102 -21.85 11.35 -3.84
CA PHE A 102 -21.78 11.03 -5.25
C PHE A 102 -22.67 9.83 -5.57
N THR A 103 -23.03 9.67 -6.84
CA THR A 103 -23.79 8.49 -7.29
C THR A 103 -22.82 7.36 -7.61
N TRP A 104 -22.98 6.20 -6.97
CA TRP A 104 -22.26 4.98 -7.29
C TRP A 104 -23.16 3.99 -8.04
N GLY A 105 -22.60 3.37 -9.07
CA GLY A 105 -23.28 2.48 -10.01
C GLY A 105 -23.70 1.13 -9.43
N GLY A 106 -23.23 0.77 -8.23
CA GLY A 106 -23.53 -0.51 -7.58
C GLY A 106 -22.51 -1.63 -7.81
N CYS A 107 -21.44 -1.38 -8.57
CA CYS A 107 -20.33 -2.32 -8.68
C CYS A 107 -18.99 -1.63 -8.96
N GLN A 108 -17.89 -2.32 -8.66
CA GLN A 108 -16.51 -1.86 -8.87
C GLN A 108 -16.24 -0.47 -8.23
N GLY A 109 -15.45 0.38 -8.90
CA GLY A 109 -14.97 1.65 -8.37
C GLY A 109 -13.75 1.47 -7.47
N ASN A 110 -13.52 2.45 -6.60
CA ASN A 110 -12.36 2.50 -5.73
C ASN A 110 -12.73 2.75 -4.26
N GLY A 111 -11.69 2.86 -3.43
CA GLY A 111 -11.82 2.97 -1.99
C GLY A 111 -12.29 4.33 -1.47
N ASN A 112 -12.35 5.40 -2.27
CA ASN A 112 -12.91 6.68 -1.84
C ASN A 112 -14.44 6.65 -1.95
N ARG A 113 -15.06 5.80 -1.13
CA ARG A 113 -16.51 5.52 -1.13
C ARG A 113 -16.94 5.02 0.25
N PHE A 114 -17.76 5.77 0.96
CA PHE A 114 -18.19 5.46 2.31
C PHE A 114 -19.71 5.48 2.39
N ASP A 115 -20.28 4.66 3.27
CA ASP A 115 -21.74 4.57 3.43
C ASP A 115 -22.30 5.78 4.20
N THR A 116 -21.50 6.35 5.12
CA THR A 116 -21.88 7.49 5.95
C THR A 116 -20.88 8.64 5.85
N HIS A 117 -21.36 9.86 6.09
CA HIS A 117 -20.52 11.06 6.15
C HIS A 117 -19.50 10.94 7.30
N GLU A 118 -19.93 10.40 8.43
CA GLU A 118 -19.12 10.20 9.64
C GLU A 118 -17.97 9.22 9.39
N ASP A 119 -18.23 8.09 8.71
CA ASP A 119 -17.17 7.14 8.36
C ASP A 119 -16.15 7.76 7.40
N CYS A 120 -16.61 8.56 6.45
CA CYS A 120 -15.75 9.27 5.51
C CYS A 120 -14.84 10.27 6.22
N MET A 121 -15.42 11.16 7.04
CA MET A 121 -14.68 12.19 7.78
C MET A 121 -13.75 11.56 8.81
N GLY A 122 -14.25 10.57 9.56
CA GLY A 122 -13.46 9.84 10.56
C GLY A 122 -12.29 9.09 9.93
N PHE A 123 -12.47 8.47 8.76
CA PHE A 123 -11.39 7.78 8.07
C PHE A 123 -10.36 8.77 7.50
N CYS A 124 -10.80 9.79 6.76
CA CYS A 124 -9.88 10.67 6.02
C CYS A 124 -9.23 11.78 6.83
N LEU A 125 -9.84 12.21 7.95
CA LEU A 125 -9.33 13.29 8.81
C LEU A 125 -8.87 12.81 10.19
N SER A 126 -8.89 11.49 10.48
CA SER A 126 -8.42 10.98 11.77
C SER A 126 -6.98 11.40 12.05
N LYS A 127 -6.76 12.00 13.23
CA LYS A 127 -5.43 12.33 13.73
C LYS A 127 -4.67 11.04 14.04
N ARG A 128 -3.34 11.07 13.90
CA ARG A 128 -2.46 9.94 14.21
C ARG A 128 -2.45 9.63 15.70
N THR A 129 -3.44 8.89 16.19
CA THR A 129 -3.36 8.23 17.50
C THR A 129 -2.99 6.75 17.37
N ASP A 130 -3.20 6.19 16.18
CA ASP A 130 -3.17 4.75 16.00
C ASP A 130 -1.97 4.37 15.13
N ASN A 131 -0.95 3.77 15.76
CA ASN A 131 0.07 2.98 15.06
C ASN A 131 -0.55 1.66 14.59
N LYS A 132 -1.56 1.75 13.73
CA LYS A 132 -2.19 0.57 13.15
C LYS A 132 -1.22 -0.06 12.16
N HIS A 133 -0.83 -1.30 12.42
CA HIS A 133 -0.05 -2.08 11.48
C HIS A 133 -0.93 -2.49 10.30
N PHE A 134 -0.65 -1.95 9.11
CA PHE A 134 -1.26 -2.41 7.87
C PHE A 134 -0.67 -3.78 7.50
N PRO A 135 -1.46 -4.87 7.50
CA PRO A 135 -0.91 -6.19 7.27
C PRO A 135 -0.26 -6.29 5.89
N ARG A 136 0.96 -6.82 5.83
CA ARG A 136 1.72 -6.95 4.57
C ARG A 136 0.94 -7.69 3.48
N PHE A 137 0.12 -8.67 3.85
CA PHE A 137 -0.66 -9.44 2.87
C PHE A 137 -1.70 -8.59 2.13
N CYS A 138 -2.19 -7.50 2.72
CA CYS A 138 -3.08 -6.58 2.01
C CYS A 138 -2.37 -5.85 0.86
N SER A 139 -1.03 -5.85 0.81
CA SER A 139 -0.28 -5.33 -0.34
C SER A 139 -0.05 -6.37 -1.44
N LEU A 140 -0.37 -7.64 -1.21
CA LEU A 140 -0.20 -8.70 -2.20
C LEU A 140 -1.33 -8.65 -3.23
N THR A 141 -1.10 -9.20 -4.42
CA THR A 141 -2.19 -9.52 -5.36
C THR A 141 -2.96 -10.75 -4.87
N PHE A 142 -4.18 -10.96 -5.37
CA PHE A 142 -4.88 -12.22 -5.14
C PHE A 142 -4.11 -13.39 -5.77
N ASP A 143 -4.02 -14.50 -5.06
CA ASP A 143 -3.46 -15.75 -5.56
C ASP A 143 -4.57 -16.80 -5.64
N TYR A 144 -4.83 -17.26 -6.86
CA TYR A 144 -5.87 -18.22 -7.18
C TYR A 144 -5.63 -19.58 -6.53
N GLY A 145 -4.36 -19.95 -6.27
CA GLY A 145 -3.97 -21.28 -5.84
C GLY A 145 -3.87 -22.29 -7.00
N PHE A 146 -3.78 -23.57 -6.65
CA PHE A 146 -3.45 -24.65 -7.60
C PHE A 146 -4.43 -25.84 -7.57
N CYS A 147 -5.58 -25.70 -6.90
CA CYS A 147 -6.66 -26.67 -6.94
C CYS A 147 -7.63 -26.42 -8.13
N PHE A 148 -8.74 -27.17 -8.19
CA PHE A 148 -9.75 -27.09 -9.27
C PHE A 148 -11.14 -26.64 -8.80
N GLY A 149 -11.24 -26.05 -7.61
CA GLY A 149 -12.48 -25.52 -7.07
C GLY A 149 -12.87 -24.15 -7.65
N ALA A 150 -14.13 -23.78 -7.45
CA ALA A 150 -14.68 -22.50 -7.84
C ALA A 150 -15.39 -21.82 -6.66
N VAL A 151 -14.60 -21.47 -5.62
CA VAL A 151 -15.14 -20.89 -4.38
C VAL A 151 -15.10 -19.37 -4.44
N GLN A 152 -16.24 -18.70 -4.32
CA GLN A 152 -16.27 -17.23 -4.25
C GLN A 152 -15.55 -16.74 -3.00
N ARG A 153 -14.63 -15.78 -3.19
CA ARG A 153 -13.84 -15.12 -2.15
C ARG A 153 -13.76 -13.62 -2.40
N TYR A 154 -13.14 -12.92 -1.46
CA TYR A 154 -12.86 -11.49 -1.56
C TYR A 154 -11.37 -11.26 -1.39
N TYR A 155 -10.83 -10.27 -2.10
CA TYR A 155 -9.45 -9.82 -1.94
C TYR A 155 -9.40 -8.30 -1.94
N TYR A 156 -8.38 -7.76 -1.28
CA TYR A 156 -8.13 -6.34 -1.27
C TYR A 156 -7.29 -5.94 -2.47
N ASP A 157 -7.84 -5.10 -3.31
CA ASP A 157 -7.12 -4.48 -4.41
C ASP A 157 -6.36 -3.26 -3.88
N HIS A 158 -5.05 -3.42 -3.67
CA HIS A 158 -4.21 -2.36 -3.12
C HIS A 158 -3.97 -1.19 -4.08
N ALA A 159 -4.23 -1.34 -5.38
CA ALA A 159 -4.13 -0.22 -6.32
C ALA A 159 -5.35 0.69 -6.18
N TRP A 160 -6.54 0.08 -6.15
CA TRP A 160 -7.82 0.80 -6.09
C TRP A 160 -8.34 0.99 -4.67
N LYS A 161 -7.63 0.47 -3.66
CA LYS A 161 -7.95 0.58 -2.23
C LYS A 161 -9.34 0.05 -1.87
N VAL A 162 -9.82 -0.97 -2.58
CA VAL A 162 -11.18 -1.51 -2.46
C VAL A 162 -11.14 -3.04 -2.41
N CYS A 163 -12.08 -3.64 -1.69
CA CYS A 163 -12.25 -5.09 -1.70
C CYS A 163 -13.10 -5.52 -2.91
N LYS A 164 -12.63 -6.55 -3.64
CA LYS A 164 -13.29 -7.10 -4.83
C LYS A 164 -13.59 -8.58 -4.64
N THR A 165 -14.63 -9.06 -5.30
CA THR A 165 -14.94 -10.50 -5.33
C THR A 165 -14.08 -11.21 -6.40
N THR A 166 -13.80 -12.49 -6.18
CA THR A 166 -13.00 -13.34 -7.06
C THR A 166 -13.38 -14.81 -6.85
N ILE A 167 -12.87 -15.70 -7.70
CA ILE A 167 -13.00 -17.16 -7.58
C ILE A 167 -11.66 -17.72 -7.09
N TYR A 168 -11.71 -18.58 -6.08
CA TYR A 168 -10.56 -19.26 -5.49
C TYR A 168 -10.60 -20.76 -5.77
N SER A 169 -9.45 -21.34 -6.10
CA SER A 169 -9.30 -22.76 -6.43
C SER A 169 -9.59 -23.73 -5.27
N GLY A 170 -9.55 -23.26 -4.02
CA GLY A 170 -9.81 -24.08 -2.83
C GLY A 170 -8.57 -24.50 -2.04
N CYS A 171 -7.36 -24.46 -2.61
CA CYS A 171 -6.11 -24.72 -1.87
C CYS A 171 -4.93 -23.85 -2.35
N GLY A 172 -3.91 -23.72 -1.49
CA GLY A 172 -2.77 -22.85 -1.74
C GLY A 172 -3.11 -21.38 -1.52
N GLY A 173 -2.68 -20.51 -2.44
CA GLY A 173 -2.98 -19.09 -2.38
C GLY A 173 -2.16 -18.32 -1.36
N ASN A 174 -2.53 -17.05 -1.15
CA ASN A 174 -1.96 -16.19 -0.14
C ASN A 174 -3.03 -15.62 0.81
N GLN A 175 -2.60 -14.84 1.80
CA GLN A 175 -3.47 -14.30 2.86
C GLN A 175 -4.39 -13.15 2.39
N ASN A 176 -4.23 -12.62 1.18
CA ASN A 176 -5.16 -11.67 0.59
C ASN A 176 -6.40 -12.40 0.03
N ASN A 177 -7.07 -13.16 0.89
CA ASN A 177 -8.19 -14.05 0.55
C ASN A 177 -9.14 -14.15 1.75
N PHE A 178 -10.31 -13.53 1.62
CA PHE A 178 -11.31 -13.38 2.68
C PHE A 178 -12.63 -14.06 2.30
N TYR A 179 -13.38 -14.50 3.30
CA TYR A 179 -14.65 -15.20 3.11
C TYR A 179 -15.79 -14.26 2.73
N ASN A 180 -15.77 -13.02 3.22
CA ASN A 180 -16.81 -12.03 2.97
C ASN A 180 -16.21 -10.62 2.87
N LEU A 181 -17.02 -9.69 2.34
CA LEU A 181 -16.62 -8.31 2.08
C LEU A 181 -16.22 -7.58 3.37
N GLU A 182 -17.01 -7.71 4.43
CA GLU A 182 -16.79 -7.06 5.73
C GLU A 182 -15.44 -7.46 6.34
N GLN A 183 -15.08 -8.75 6.25
CA GLN A 183 -13.78 -9.24 6.71
C GLN A 183 -12.64 -8.59 5.92
N CYS A 184 -12.75 -8.50 4.60
CA CYS A 184 -11.74 -7.85 3.78
C CYS A 184 -11.61 -6.35 4.12
N GLU A 185 -12.74 -5.64 4.23
CA GLU A 185 -12.74 -4.19 4.45
C GLU A 185 -12.25 -3.82 5.85
N SER A 186 -12.67 -4.56 6.87
CA SER A 186 -12.20 -4.33 8.24
C SER A 186 -10.69 -4.55 8.37
N VAL A 187 -10.14 -5.59 7.74
CA VAL A 187 -8.71 -5.93 7.83
C VAL A 187 -7.85 -5.01 6.96
N CYS A 188 -8.21 -4.84 5.68
CA CYS A 188 -7.34 -4.17 4.70
C CYS A 188 -7.77 -2.74 4.34
N ARG A 189 -9.06 -2.39 4.37
CA ARG A 189 -9.53 -1.09 3.88
C ARG A 189 -9.51 -0.03 4.97
N PHE A 190 -10.20 -0.29 6.08
CA PHE A 190 -10.28 0.64 7.20
C PHE A 190 -9.17 0.43 8.23
N GLY A 191 -8.41 -0.66 8.07
CA GLY A 191 -7.41 -1.09 9.04
C GLY A 191 -8.01 -1.10 10.43
N ARG A 192 -9.30 -1.48 10.62
CA ARG A 192 -9.95 -1.57 11.93
C ARG A 192 -9.72 -2.95 12.57
N GLY A 193 -9.44 -3.97 11.78
CA GLY A 193 -9.25 -5.35 12.21
C GLY A 193 -7.84 -5.66 12.66
N ALA A 194 -7.62 -5.73 13.98
CA ALA A 194 -6.88 -6.87 14.48
C ALA A 194 -7.64 -8.12 13.98
N ILE A 195 -6.95 -9.15 13.49
CA ILE A 195 -7.56 -10.47 13.36
C ILE A 195 -7.91 -10.88 14.78
N THR A 196 -9.08 -10.49 15.27
CA THR A 196 -9.66 -11.16 16.42
C THR A 196 -10.01 -12.53 15.87
N THR A 197 -9.09 -13.46 16.04
CA THR A 197 -9.49 -14.82 16.31
C THR A 197 -10.34 -14.72 17.58
N LYS A 198 -11.62 -14.34 17.45
CA LYS A 198 -12.60 -15.00 18.28
C LYS A 198 -12.46 -16.46 17.87
N ARG A 199 -11.57 -17.19 18.56
CA ARG A 199 -11.75 -18.62 18.76
C ARG A 199 -13.25 -18.76 19.07
N PRO A 200 -13.99 -19.66 18.40
CA PRO A 200 -15.33 -19.95 18.87
C PRO A 200 -15.17 -20.30 20.35
N VAL A 201 -15.80 -19.50 21.21
CA VAL A 201 -15.89 -19.84 22.62
C VAL A 201 -16.63 -21.16 22.63
N SER A 202 -15.91 -22.25 22.92
CA SER A 202 -16.54 -23.50 23.34
C SER A 202 -17.45 -23.17 24.52
N GLY A 203 -18.76 -23.37 24.34
CA GLY A 203 -19.75 -23.22 25.39
C GLY A 203 -21.00 -22.48 24.95
N GLY A 204 -21.95 -23.21 24.36
CA GLY A 204 -23.27 -22.70 24.03
C GLY A 204 -23.95 -23.60 23.00
N THR A 205 -24.62 -24.65 23.47
CA THR A 205 -25.46 -25.53 22.66
C THR A 205 -26.46 -24.70 21.85
N ARG A 206 -26.29 -24.67 20.51
CA ARG A 206 -27.35 -24.20 19.61
C ARG A 206 -28.48 -25.22 19.70
N LYS A 207 -29.58 -24.87 20.39
CA LYS A 207 -30.85 -25.56 20.23
C LYS A 207 -31.24 -25.44 18.76
N VAL A 208 -31.20 -26.56 18.05
CA VAL A 208 -31.83 -26.70 16.74
C VAL A 208 -33.33 -26.63 17.00
N LEU A 209 -33.97 -25.54 16.57
CA LEU A 209 -35.43 -25.50 16.44
C LEU A 209 -35.78 -26.42 15.27
N ILE A 210 -36.10 -27.68 15.59
CA ILE A 210 -36.78 -28.57 14.66
C ILE A 210 -38.21 -28.03 14.58
N ILE A 211 -38.53 -27.29 13.53
CA ILE A 211 -39.92 -27.05 13.17
C ILE A 211 -40.44 -28.39 12.66
N ASN A 212 -41.19 -29.09 13.50
CA ASN A 212 -41.86 -30.33 13.13
C ASN A 212 -43.03 -29.95 12.20
N PRO A 213 -43.08 -30.39 10.94
CA PRO A 213 -44.07 -29.90 9.98
C PRO A 213 -45.45 -30.58 10.11
N ASN A 214 -45.85 -31.02 11.32
CA ASN A 214 -47.16 -31.65 11.57
C ASN A 214 -47.79 -31.17 12.90
N GLN A 215 -47.88 -29.85 13.08
CA GLN A 215 -48.89 -29.21 13.93
C GLN A 215 -49.50 -28.04 13.16
#